data_AF-A0A376J4X7-F1
#
_entry.id   AF-A0A376J4X7-F1
#
_cell.length_a   1.000
_cell.length_b   1.000
_cell.length_c   1.000
_cell.angle_alpha   90.00
_cell.angle_beta   90.00
_cell.angle_gamma   90.00
#
_symmetry.space_group_name_H-M   'P 1'
#
loop_
_entity.id
_entity.type
_entity.pdbx_description
1 polymer ?
#
loop_
_entity_poly.entity_id
_entity_poly.type
_entity_poly.pdbx_seq_one_letter_code
_entity_poly.pdbx_strand_id
1 'polypeptide(L)'
;MIISKKQLIGVVAIGIILAGVAFFIWWVSKGRFIQTTDDAYIGGNITTVASKVSGYISAIEVRDNQSVKKGDIILRLDDRDYR
;
A
#
# COMPACT_ATOMS: atom_id res chain seq x y z
N MET A 1 45.76 -8.72 32.53
CA MET A 1 46.17 -8.68 31.11
C MET A 1 45.91 -7.28 30.61
N ILE A 2 46.95 -6.43 30.50
CA ILE A 2 46.79 -5.02 30.10
C ILE A 2 46.86 -4.99 28.57
N ILE A 3 45.74 -4.68 27.92
CA ILE A 3 45.64 -4.58 26.46
C ILE A 3 46.46 -3.37 26.00
N SER A 4 47.37 -3.56 25.04
CA SER A 4 48.16 -2.45 24.50
C SER A 4 47.31 -1.52 23.63
N LYS A 5 47.68 -0.24 23.54
CA LYS A 5 46.98 0.75 22.69
C LYS A 5 46.81 0.27 21.24
N LYS A 6 47.80 -0.44 20.69
CA LYS A 6 47.76 -1.02 19.34
C LYS A 6 46.71 -2.13 19.21
N GLN A 7 46.56 -2.98 20.22
CA GLN A 7 45.52 -4.01 20.24
C GLN A 7 44.12 -3.40 20.38
N LEU A 8 43.98 -2.36 21.19
CA LEU A 8 42.72 -1.62 21.30
C LEU A 8 42.30 -1.02 19.95
N ILE A 9 43.24 -0.37 19.25
CA ILE A 9 43.02 0.19 17.91
C ILE A 9 42.62 -0.91 16.92
N GLY A 10 43.28 -2.07 16.95
CA GLY A 10 42.95 -3.21 16.09
C GLY A 10 41.54 -3.74 16.31
N VAL A 11 41.12 -3.91 17.56
CA VAL A 11 39.76 -4.36 17.90
C VAL A 11 38.71 -3.35 17.44
N VAL A 12 38.95 -2.06 17.65
CA VAL A 12 38.04 -0.99 17.19
C VAL A 12 37.95 -0.97 15.67
N ALA A 13 39.07 -1.09 14.96
CA ALA A 13 39.09 -1.12 13.49
C ALA A 13 38.28 -2.30 12.93
N ILE A 14 38.44 -3.50 13.50
CA ILE A 14 37.65 -4.68 13.12
C ILE A 14 36.17 -4.45 13.41
N GLY A 15 35.83 -3.87 14.56
CA GLY A 15 34.45 -3.54 14.92
C GLY A 15 33.78 -2.61 13.91
N ILE A 16 34.49 -1.56 13.45
CA ILE A 16 33.99 -0.63 12.43
C ILE A 16 33.77 -1.36 11.10
N ILE A 17 34.70 -2.22 10.69
CA ILE A 17 34.57 -3.00 9.45
C ILE A 17 33.33 -3.91 9.51
N LEU A 18 33.15 -4.65 10.62
CA LEU A 18 32.01 -5.55 10.79
C LEU A 18 30.67 -4.79 10.80
N ALA A 19 30.61 -3.64 11.46
CA ALA A 19 29.42 -2.80 11.46
C ALA A 19 29.10 -2.28 10.05
N GLY A 20 30.13 -1.86 9.30
CA GLY A 20 30.00 -1.43 7.91
C GLY A 20 29.48 -2.54 6.99
N VAL A 21 30.02 -3.76 7.11
CA VAL A 21 29.56 -4.93 6.35
C VAL A 21 28.11 -5.28 6.69
N ALA A 22 27.76 -5.30 7.97
CA ALA A 22 26.39 -5.58 8.41
C ALA A 22 25.39 -4.52 7.87
N PHE A 23 25.75 -3.24 7.95
CA PHE A 23 24.95 -2.16 7.40
C PHE A 23 24.81 -2.27 5.88
N PHE A 24 25.90 -2.56 5.16
CA PHE A 24 25.89 -2.72 3.71
C PHE A 24 24.98 -3.87 3.27
N ILE A 25 25.04 -5.02 3.95
CA ILE A 25 24.16 -6.16 3.68
C ILE A 25 22.70 -5.76 3.90
N TRP A 26 22.37 -5.08 5.01
CA TRP A 26 21.02 -4.60 5.27
C TRP A 26 20.54 -3.58 4.23
N TRP A 27 21.41 -2.64 3.84
CA TRP A 27 21.09 -1.61 2.86
C TRP A 27 20.78 -2.19 1.48
N VAL A 28 21.62 -3.11 0.99
CA VAL A 28 21.46 -3.74 -0.33
C VAL A 28 20.27 -4.69 -0.36
N SER A 29 19.98 -5.38 0.74
CA SER A 29 18.87 -6.34 0.79
C SER A 29 17.50 -5.71 1.06
N LYS A 30 17.44 -4.60 1.80
CA LYS A 30 16.17 -4.01 2.26
C LYS A 30 16.15 -2.50 2.18
N GLY A 31 17.09 -1.82 2.84
CA GLY A 31 17.02 -0.38 3.10
C GLY A 31 16.80 0.47 1.84
N ARG A 32 17.51 0.15 0.76
CA ARG A 32 17.43 0.89 -0.52
C ARG A 32 16.06 0.84 -1.21
N PHE A 33 15.20 -0.12 -0.86
CA PHE A 33 13.90 -0.32 -1.51
C PHE A 33 12.72 0.23 -0.69
N ILE A 34 12.98 0.68 0.54
CA ILE A 34 11.96 1.31 1.37
C ILE A 34 11.83 2.76 0.92
N GLN A 35 10.67 3.11 0.38
CA GLN A 35 10.31 4.46 -0.01
C GLN A 35 9.10 4.88 0.84
N THR A 36 9.13 6.10 1.37
CA THR A 36 8.03 6.67 2.15
C THR A 36 7.67 8.01 1.55
N THR A 37 6.39 8.20 1.26
CA THR A 37 5.84 9.43 0.72
C THR A 37 4.44 9.60 1.29
N ASP A 38 4.06 10.85 1.53
CA ASP A 38 2.69 11.20 1.89
C ASP A 38 1.81 11.38 0.64
N ASP A 39 2.44 11.50 -0.54
CA ASP A 39 1.80 11.75 -1.83
C ASP A 39 1.75 10.48 -2.69
N ALA A 40 0.90 9.52 -2.29
CA ALA A 40 0.66 8.29 -3.05
C ALA A 40 -0.78 8.26 -3.60
N TYR A 41 -0.92 8.15 -4.92
CA TYR A 41 -2.22 8.09 -5.60
C TYR A 41 -2.32 6.82 -6.46
N ILE A 42 -3.50 6.18 -6.45
CA ILE A 42 -3.81 5.03 -7.31
C ILE A 42 -4.68 5.53 -8.47
N GLY A 43 -4.21 5.31 -9.69
CA GLY A 43 -5.01 5.56 -10.90
C GLY A 43 -6.09 4.50 -11.09
N GLY A 44 -7.30 4.92 -11.45
CA GLY A 44 -8.41 4.03 -11.77
C GLY A 44 -9.24 4.56 -12.93
N ASN A 45 -9.78 3.66 -13.74
CA ASN A 45 -10.74 4.03 -14.79
C ASN A 45 -12.12 4.21 -14.14
N ILE A 46 -12.64 5.42 -14.18
CA ILE A 46 -13.97 5.75 -13.65
C ILE A 46 -14.91 5.98 -14.83
N THR A 47 -15.99 5.20 -14.89
CA THR A 47 -17.06 5.37 -15.87
C THR A 47 -18.36 5.67 -15.15
N THR A 48 -19.07 6.70 -15.61
CA THR A 48 -20.39 7.05 -15.09
C THR A 48 -21.43 6.03 -15.55
N VAL A 49 -22.22 5.52 -14.61
CA VAL A 49 -23.36 4.62 -14.89
C VAL A 49 -24.64 5.36 -14.51
N ALA A 50 -25.62 5.33 -15.40
CA ALA A 50 -26.93 5.93 -15.17
C ALA A 50 -28.04 4.92 -15.53
N SER A 51 -29.17 5.02 -14.85
CA SER A 51 -30.37 4.30 -15.23
C SER A 51 -30.90 4.81 -16.56
N LYS A 52 -31.46 3.91 -17.37
CA LYS A 52 -32.11 4.28 -18.64
C LYS A 52 -33.43 5.04 -18.43
N VAL A 53 -34.03 4.89 -17.26
CA VAL A 53 -35.30 5.51 -16.87
C VAL A 53 -35.10 6.34 -15.59
N SER A 54 -35.89 7.39 -15.42
CA SER A 54 -35.89 8.19 -14.19
C SER A 54 -36.68 7.47 -13.11
N GLY A 55 -36.24 7.56 -11.85
CA GLY A 55 -36.96 6.95 -10.75
C GLY A 55 -36.27 7.19 -9.41
N TYR A 56 -37.00 7.01 -8.32
CA TYR A 56 -36.44 7.10 -6.97
C TYR A 56 -35.63 5.84 -6.64
N ILE A 57 -34.55 5.99 -5.88
CA ILE A 57 -33.75 4.86 -5.41
C ILE A 57 -34.50 4.18 -4.25
N SER A 58 -34.77 2.89 -4.38
CA SER A 58 -35.42 2.07 -3.33
C SER A 58 -34.40 1.32 -2.47
N ALA A 59 -33.26 0.93 -3.04
CA ALA A 59 -32.18 0.25 -2.31
C ALA A 59 -30.82 0.44 -2.99
N ILE A 60 -29.75 0.42 -2.19
CA ILE A 60 -28.35 0.32 -2.63
C ILE A 60 -27.85 -1.05 -2.19
N GLU A 61 -27.41 -1.88 -3.12
CA GLU A 61 -27.11 -3.31 -2.90
C GLU A 61 -25.60 -3.58 -2.79
N VAL A 62 -24.81 -2.51 -2.72
CA VAL A 62 -23.34 -2.56 -2.63
C VAL A 62 -22.83 -1.68 -1.49
N ARG A 63 -21.68 -2.06 -0.96
CA ARG A 63 -20.90 -1.24 -0.02
C ARG A 63 -19.71 -0.60 -0.73
N ASP A 64 -19.08 0.35 -0.05
CA ASP A 64 -17.86 1.00 -0.55
C ASP A 64 -16.77 -0.01 -0.88
N ASN A 65 -16.12 0.20 -2.03
CA ASN A 65 -15.03 -0.63 -2.56
C ASN A 65 -15.39 -2.12 -2.76
N GLN A 66 -16.68 -2.46 -2.82
CA GLN A 66 -17.11 -3.82 -3.11
C GLN A 66 -16.74 -4.20 -4.54
N SER A 67 -16.04 -5.33 -4.68
CA SER A 67 -15.83 -5.94 -6.00
C SER A 67 -17.17 -6.45 -6.54
N VAL A 68 -17.54 -6.01 -7.74
CA VAL A 68 -18.76 -6.42 -8.45
C VAL A 68 -18.41 -7.10 -9.77
N LYS A 69 -19.31 -7.92 -10.28
CA LYS A 69 -19.21 -8.59 -11.57
C LYS A 69 -20.35 -8.14 -12.48
N LYS A 70 -20.18 -8.44 -13.78
CA LYS A 70 -21.24 -8.19 -14.75
C LYS A 70 -22.52 -8.94 -14.35
N GLY A 71 -23.62 -8.22 -14.25
CA GLY A 71 -24.93 -8.75 -13.88
C GLY A 71 -25.29 -8.54 -12.41
N ASP A 72 -24.34 -8.11 -11.58
CA ASP A 72 -24.64 -7.78 -10.18
C ASP A 72 -25.54 -6.56 -10.09
N ILE A 73 -26.52 -6.64 -9.20
CA ILE A 73 -27.41 -5.51 -8.89
C ILE A 73 -26.66 -4.60 -7.93
N ILE A 74 -26.46 -3.35 -8.33
CA ILE A 74 -25.78 -2.34 -7.51
C ILE A 74 -26.76 -1.36 -6.86
N LEU A 75 -27.92 -1.14 -7.49
CA LEU A 75 -28.97 -0.26 -7.01
C LEU A 75 -30.33 -0.75 -7.53
N ARG A 76 -31.40 -0.41 -6.83
CA ARG A 76 -32.77 -0.63 -7.27
C ARG A 76 -33.53 0.68 -7.35
N LEU A 77 -34.31 0.82 -8.42
CA LEU A 77 -35.28 1.89 -8.54
C LEU A 77 -36.62 1.45 -7.96
N ASP A 78 -37.37 2.41 -7.45
CA ASP A 78 -38.78 2.27 -7.14
C ASP A 78 -39.58 2.10 -8.43
N ASP A 79 -40.39 1.05 -8.52
CA ASP A 79 -41.12 0.66 -9.72
C ASP A 79 -42.60 1.06 -9.70
N ARG A 80 -43.05 1.80 -8.68
CA ARG A 80 -44.46 2.20 -8.52
C ARG A 80 -45.03 2.94 -9.74
N ASP A 81 -44.22 3.73 -10.42
CA ASP A 81 -44.64 4.50 -11.61
C ASP A 81 -44.56 3.68 -12.92
N TYR A 82 -44.01 2.46 -12.87
CA TYR A 82 -43.75 1.60 -14.04
C TYR A 82 -44.54 0.28 -14.05
N ARG A 83 -45.43 0.08 -13.08
CA ARG A 83 -46.27 -1.12 -12.93
C ARG A 83 -47.68 -0.93 -13.48
#